data_AF-A0A1I2CHM0-F1
#
_entry.id   AF-A0A1I2CHM0-F1
#
_cell.length_a   1.000
_cell.length_b   1.000
_cell.length_c   1.000
_cell.angle_alpha   90.00
_cell.angle_beta   90.00
_cell.angle_gamma   90.00
#
_symmetry.space_group_name_H-M   'P 1'
#
loop_
_entity.id
_entity.type
_entity.pdbx_description
1 polymer ?
#
loop_
_entity_poly.entity_id
_entity_poly.type
_entity_poly.pdbx_seq_one_letter_code
_entity_poly.pdbx_strand_id
1 'polypeptide(L)'
;MIIAVETNDTGGIKRVYFDQLENYSCKKLHKIFDKHISKSTSIKTDKWTAYNPLKKEFDLKQIKSDKGKSSKELHNMIHHVKSWLRGTFSWVRKEHIQKYLDEFSYRINRSIYKENIFDLFLNRMMNTQKIYIKTL
;
A
#
# COMPACT_ATOMS: atom_id res chain seq x y z
N MET A 1 -6.26 8.08 3.23
CA MET A 1 -5.37 6.97 2.89
C MET A 1 -5.79 6.41 1.54
N ILE A 2 -4.83 6.13 0.67
CA ILE A 2 -5.03 5.41 -0.59
C ILE A 2 -4.39 4.02 -0.46
N ILE A 3 -4.98 3.04 -1.14
CA ILE A 3 -4.53 1.66 -1.12
C ILE A 3 -4.43 1.19 -2.56
N ALA A 4 -3.29 0.65 -2.93
CA ALA A 4 -3.08 -0.04 -4.20
C ALA A 4 -2.78 -1.51 -3.94
N VAL A 5 -3.45 -2.39 -4.67
CA VAL A 5 -3.25 -3.85 -4.59
C VAL A 5 -2.96 -4.38 -5.98
N GLU A 6 -1.89 -5.15 -6.09
CA GLU A 6 -1.57 -5.95 -7.28
C GLU A 6 -2.12 -7.36 -7.05
N THR A 7 -2.95 -7.83 -7.98
CA THR A 7 -3.54 -9.17 -7.97
C THR A 7 -2.93 -10.06 -9.05
N ASN A 8 -2.95 -11.36 -8.84
CA ASN A 8 -2.70 -12.34 -9.90
C ASN A 8 -4.01 -12.65 -10.66
N ASP A 9 -3.90 -13.49 -11.70
CA ASP A 9 -5.03 -13.88 -12.54
C ASP A 9 -6.12 -14.68 -11.78
N THR A 10 -5.78 -15.23 -10.62
CA THR A 10 -6.69 -16.00 -9.75
C THR A 10 -7.28 -15.17 -8.59
N GLY A 11 -7.01 -13.87 -8.54
CA GLY A 11 -7.49 -12.95 -7.48
C GLY A 11 -6.70 -12.99 -6.16
N GLY A 12 -5.61 -13.77 -6.11
CA GLY A 12 -4.63 -13.73 -5.04
C GLY A 12 -3.83 -12.42 -5.03
N ILE A 13 -3.53 -11.93 -3.82
CA ILE A 13 -2.78 -10.68 -3.62
C ILE A 13 -1.29 -10.95 -3.79
N LYS A 14 -0.64 -10.22 -4.72
CA LYS A 14 0.81 -10.24 -4.91
C LYS A 14 1.50 -9.13 -4.13
N ARG A 15 1.00 -7.90 -4.28
CA ARG A 15 1.58 -6.72 -3.63
C ARG A 15 0.51 -5.79 -3.10
N VAL A 16 0.84 -5.04 -2.06
CA VAL A 16 0.01 -4.02 -1.47
C VAL A 16 0.84 -2.80 -1.08
N TYR A 17 0.29 -1.63 -1.33
CA TYR A 17 0.88 -0.34 -0.97
C TYR A 17 -0.18 0.52 -0.29
N PHE A 18 0.19 1.09 0.85
CA PHE A 18 -0.64 2.02 1.62
C PHE A 18 0.06 3.37 1.66
N ASP A 19 -0.68 4.44 1.40
CA ASP A 19 -0.15 5.80 1.52
C ASP A 19 -1.15 6.72 2.23
N GLN A 20 -0.68 7.40 3.26
CA GLN A 20 -1.46 8.37 4.00
C GLN A 20 -1.59 9.66 3.19
N LEU A 21 -2.74 9.81 2.55
CA LEU A 21 -3.17 11.11 2.03
C LEU A 21 -3.44 12.07 3.20
N GLU A 22 -2.55 13.05 3.38
CA GLU A 22 -2.81 14.22 4.23
C GLU A 22 -4.01 15.01 3.70
N ASN A 23 -4.05 15.23 2.38
CA ASN A 23 -5.10 15.99 1.70
C ASN A 23 -5.60 15.20 0.48
N TYR A 24 -6.91 15.24 0.22
CA TYR A 24 -7.59 14.58 -0.91
C TYR A 24 -7.33 15.23 -2.28
N SER A 25 -6.16 15.84 -2.46
CA SER A 25 -5.78 16.56 -3.68
C SER A 25 -5.29 15.61 -4.78
N CYS A 26 -5.61 15.95 -6.02
CA CYS A 26 -5.17 15.20 -7.21
C CYS A 26 -3.64 15.07 -7.30
N LYS A 27 -2.89 16.09 -6.87
CA LYS A 27 -1.41 16.09 -6.90
C LYS A 27 -0.79 14.97 -6.05
N LYS A 28 -1.33 14.70 -4.85
CA LYS A 28 -0.84 13.61 -4.00
C LYS A 28 -1.22 12.24 -4.56
N LEU A 29 -2.38 12.17 -5.21
CA LEU A 29 -2.84 10.95 -5.87
C LEU A 29 -1.91 10.56 -7.04
N HIS A 30 -1.39 11.50 -7.82
CA HIS A 30 -0.39 11.20 -8.86
C HIS A 30 0.88 10.54 -8.29
N LYS A 31 1.34 10.94 -7.10
CA LYS A 31 2.59 10.41 -6.51
C LYS A 31 2.57 8.89 -6.31
N ILE A 32 1.43 8.31 -5.91
CA ILE A 32 1.36 6.85 -5.74
C ILE A 32 1.36 6.12 -7.08
N PHE A 33 0.75 6.70 -8.11
CA PHE A 33 0.75 6.17 -9.47
C PHE A 33 2.17 6.18 -10.03
N ASP A 34 2.85 7.33 -9.99
CA ASP A 34 4.21 7.47 -10.51
C ASP A 34 5.22 6.57 -9.78
N LYS A 35 5.03 6.36 -8.47
CA LYS A 35 5.97 5.58 -7.65
C LYS A 35 5.79 4.07 -7.78
N HIS A 36 4.56 3.60 -7.96
CA HIS A 36 4.24 2.17 -7.81
C HIS A 36 3.57 1.54 -9.04
N ILE A 37 3.15 2.33 -10.03
CA ILE A 37 2.36 1.84 -11.16
C ILE A 37 3.06 2.18 -12.47
N SER A 38 3.31 1.16 -13.30
CA SER A 38 3.80 1.36 -14.67
C SER A 38 2.69 1.96 -15.55
N LYS A 39 3.07 2.81 -16.50
CA LYS A 39 2.13 3.39 -17.49
C LYS A 39 1.43 2.33 -18.36
N SER A 40 2.05 1.15 -18.51
CA SER A 40 1.50 0.02 -19.26
C SER A 40 0.52 -0.85 -18.47
N THR A 41 0.29 -0.56 -17.19
CA THR A 41 -0.55 -1.39 -16.32
C THR A 41 -2.03 -1.02 -16.47
N SER A 42 -2.91 -2.03 -16.57
CA SER A 42 -4.36 -1.82 -16.50
C SER A 42 -4.80 -1.64 -15.05
N ILE A 43 -5.47 -0.53 -14.75
CA ILE A 43 -5.81 -0.10 -13.40
C ILE A 43 -7.33 -0.10 -13.22
N LYS A 44 -7.77 -0.66 -12.09
CA LYS A 44 -9.16 -0.60 -11.65
C LYS A 44 -9.29 0.29 -10.42
N THR A 45 -10.13 1.31 -10.51
CA THR A 45 -10.40 2.23 -9.38
C THR A 45 -11.89 2.36 -9.10
N ASP A 46 -12.23 3.00 -7.98
CA ASP A 46 -13.59 3.49 -7.76
C ASP A 46 -13.92 4.68 -8.70
N LYS A 47 -15.17 5.15 -8.65
CA LYS A 47 -15.64 6.31 -9.43
C LYS A 47 -15.32 7.67 -8.80
N TRP A 48 -14.26 7.79 -8.01
CA TRP A 48 -13.86 9.08 -7.47
C TRP A 48 -13.35 10.01 -8.58
N THR A 49 -13.89 11.24 -8.63
CA THR A 49 -13.61 12.23 -9.69
C THR A 49 -12.15 12.66 -9.73
N ALA A 50 -11.41 12.53 -8.62
CA ALA A 50 -9.99 12.83 -8.55
C ALA A 50 -9.13 11.95 -9.48
N TYR A 51 -9.65 10.79 -9.93
CA TYR A 51 -8.96 9.92 -10.90
C TYR A 51 -9.10 10.40 -12.36
N ASN A 52 -9.96 11.38 -12.65
CA ASN A 52 -10.23 11.79 -14.03
C ASN A 52 -8.98 12.30 -14.78
N PRO A 53 -8.08 13.09 -14.18
CA PRO A 53 -6.85 13.52 -14.86
C PRO A 53 -5.94 12.35 -15.24
N LEU A 54 -5.89 11.30 -14.42
CA LEU A 54 -5.05 10.12 -14.64
C LEU A 54 -5.49 9.24 -15.81
N LYS A 55 -6.75 9.33 -16.26
CA LYS A 55 -7.24 8.60 -17.44
C LYS A 55 -6.50 8.98 -18.74
N LYS A 56 -5.86 10.15 -18.77
CA LYS A 56 -5.06 10.59 -19.91
C LYS A 56 -3.70 9.89 -19.98
N GLU A 57 -3.22 9.37 -18.86
CA GLU A 57 -1.84 8.88 -18.70
C GLU A 57 -1.79 7.36 -18.45
N PHE A 58 -2.87 6.77 -17.93
CA PHE A 58 -2.95 5.37 -17.55
C PHE A 58 -4.22 4.72 -18.12
N ASP A 59 -4.14 3.42 -18.43
CA ASP A 59 -5.32 2.60 -18.75
C ASP A 59 -6.15 2.36 -17.48
N LEU A 60 -7.12 3.25 -17.22
CA LEU A 60 -7.87 3.27 -15.97
C LEU A 60 -9.37 3.01 -16.19
N LYS A 61 -9.86 1.90 -15.63
CA LYS A 61 -11.28 1.52 -15.61
C LYS A 61 -11.90 1.83 -14.25
N GLN A 62 -12.86 2.75 -14.23
CA GLN A 62 -13.60 3.11 -13.01
C GLN A 62 -14.88 2.28 -12.87
N ILE A 63 -15.01 1.55 -11.76
CA ILE A 63 -16.16 0.70 -11.48
C ILE A 63 -16.91 1.26 -10.27
N LYS A 64 -18.26 1.29 -10.32
CA LYS A 64 -19.07 1.67 -9.16
C LYS A 64 -18.87 0.63 -8.07
N SER A 65 -18.71 1.09 -6.83
CA SER A 65 -18.69 0.19 -5.68
C SER A 65 -20.05 -0.47 -5.52
N ASP A 66 -20.11 -1.80 -5.65
CA ASP A 66 -21.29 -2.61 -5.35
C ASP A 66 -21.14 -3.21 -3.95
N LYS A 67 -21.36 -2.38 -2.91
CA LYS A 67 -21.28 -2.80 -1.49
C LYS A 67 -20.01 -3.62 -1.15
N GLY A 68 -18.88 -3.28 -1.75
CA GLY A 68 -17.59 -3.97 -1.55
C GLY A 68 -17.33 -5.19 -2.46
N LYS A 69 -18.33 -5.70 -3.20
CA LYS A 69 -18.14 -6.81 -4.15
C LYS A 69 -17.21 -6.46 -5.30
N SER A 70 -17.24 -5.20 -5.74
CA SER A 70 -16.43 -4.71 -6.87
C SER A 70 -14.93 -4.69 -6.58
N SER A 71 -14.54 -4.68 -5.30
CA SER A 71 -13.16 -4.52 -4.84
C SER A 71 -12.88 -5.40 -3.62
N LYS A 72 -13.19 -6.69 -3.73
CA LYS A 72 -13.13 -7.65 -2.61
C LYS A 72 -11.72 -7.75 -2.04
N GLU A 73 -10.71 -7.69 -2.89
CA GLU A 73 -9.29 -7.80 -2.55
C GLU A 73 -8.85 -6.60 -1.68
N LEU A 74 -9.26 -5.39 -2.06
CA LEU A 74 -9.02 -4.19 -1.26
C LEU A 74 -9.70 -4.29 0.11
N HIS A 75 -10.94 -4.75 0.16
CA HIS A 75 -11.68 -4.91 1.42
C HIS A 75 -11.00 -5.91 2.36
N ASN A 76 -10.57 -7.06 1.83
CA ASN A 76 -9.83 -8.06 2.58
C ASN A 76 -8.52 -7.48 3.13
N MET A 77 -7.76 -6.73 2.32
CA MET A 77 -6.52 -6.08 2.77
C MET A 77 -6.75 -5.04 3.86
N ILE A 78 -7.85 -4.27 3.78
CA ILE A 78 -8.25 -3.33 4.83
C ILE A 78 -8.57 -4.08 6.14
N HIS A 79 -9.27 -5.21 6.07
CA HIS A 79 -9.54 -6.02 7.26
C HIS A 79 -8.26 -6.60 7.85
N HIS A 80 -7.37 -7.16 7.02
CA HIS A 80 -6.11 -7.71 7.48
C HIS A 80 -5.24 -6.66 8.18
N VAL A 81 -5.07 -5.46 7.61
CA VAL A 81 -4.26 -4.42 8.24
C VAL A 81 -4.87 -3.94 9.55
N LYS A 82 -6.20 -3.81 9.63
CA LYS A 82 -6.90 -3.45 10.88
C LYS A 82 -6.70 -4.50 11.98
N SER A 83 -6.89 -5.77 11.64
CA SER A 83 -6.69 -6.88 12.57
C SER A 83 -5.24 -6.97 13.03
N TRP A 84 -4.29 -6.79 12.10
CA TRP A 84 -2.87 -6.80 12.40
C TRP A 84 -2.47 -5.65 13.33
N LEU A 85 -2.89 -4.41 13.04
CA LEU A 85 -2.62 -3.26 13.92
C LEU A 85 -3.16 -3.48 15.34
N ARG A 86 -4.35 -4.07 15.47
CA ARG A 86 -4.97 -4.36 16.78
C ARG A 86 -4.29 -5.51 17.52
N GLY A 87 -3.83 -6.53 16.81
CA GLY A 87 -3.26 -7.74 17.41
C GLY A 87 -1.77 -7.64 17.72
N THR A 88 -1.02 -6.82 17.00
CA THR A 88 0.45 -6.76 17.12
C THR A 88 0.95 -5.69 18.08
N PHE A 89 0.27 -4.55 18.19
CA PHE A 89 0.74 -3.42 19.00
C PHE A 89 -0.17 -3.17 20.18
N SER A 90 0.42 -2.96 21.37
CA SER A 90 -0.33 -2.53 22.56
C SER A 90 -0.90 -1.12 22.39
N TRP A 91 -0.18 -0.24 21.67
CA TRP A 91 -0.65 1.11 21.35
C TRP A 91 -0.13 1.56 19.98
N VAL A 92 -1.01 2.16 19.18
CA VAL A 92 -0.69 2.67 17.84
C VAL A 92 -0.61 4.20 17.88
N ARG A 93 0.60 4.73 17.69
CA ARG A 93 0.85 6.19 17.63
C ARG A 93 0.35 6.74 16.30
N LYS A 94 -0.47 7.80 16.31
CA LYS A 94 -0.98 8.42 15.07
C LYS A 94 0.16 8.99 14.22
N GLU A 95 1.21 9.49 14.87
CA GLU A 95 2.41 10.08 14.26
C GLU A 95 3.25 9.06 13.49
N HIS A 96 3.00 7.77 13.68
CA HIS A 96 3.75 6.69 13.05
C HIS A 96 2.87 5.80 12.16
N ILE A 97 1.64 6.23 11.86
CA ILE A 97 0.70 5.42 11.08
C ILE A 97 1.28 4.98 9.74
N GLN A 98 1.98 5.85 9.02
CA GLN A 98 2.63 5.48 7.76
C GLN A 98 3.72 4.42 7.96
N LYS A 99 4.49 4.49 9.05
CA LYS A 99 5.53 3.49 9.34
C LYS A 99 4.92 2.12 9.60
N TYR A 100 3.83 2.03 10.36
CA TYR A 100 3.14 0.76 10.57
C TYR A 100 2.58 0.20 9.26
N LEU A 101 2.01 1.06 8.41
CA LEU A 101 1.49 0.68 7.11
C LEU A 101 2.59 0.21 6.14
N ASP A 102 3.73 0.91 6.11
CA ASP A 102 4.91 0.53 5.33
C ASP A 102 5.45 -0.83 5.77
N GLU A 103 5.48 -1.11 7.07
CA GLU A 103 5.90 -2.38 7.64
C GLU A 103 4.97 -3.54 7.23
N PHE A 104 3.66 -3.29 7.26
CA PHE A 104 2.65 -4.24 6.78
C PHE A 104 2.79 -4.51 5.28
N SER A 105 2.91 -3.45 4.47
CA SER A 105 3.19 -3.55 3.03
C SER A 105 4.46 -4.35 2.76
N TYR A 106 5.54 -4.08 3.50
CA TYR A 106 6.82 -4.78 3.35
C TYR A 106 6.65 -6.30 3.60
N ARG A 107 5.96 -6.68 4.68
CA ARG A 107 5.68 -8.08 4.99
C ARG A 107 4.90 -8.79 3.88
N ILE A 108 3.81 -8.20 3.40
CA ILE A 108 2.98 -8.81 2.35
C ILE A 108 3.80 -8.94 1.06
N ASN A 109 4.45 -7.86 0.63
CA ASN A 109 5.21 -7.81 -0.64
C ASN A 109 6.41 -8.76 -0.66
N ARG A 110 6.90 -9.18 0.51
CA ARG A 110 8.03 -10.12 0.66
C ARG A 110 7.61 -11.51 1.09
N SER A 111 6.35 -11.73 1.47
CA SER A 111 5.86 -13.04 1.89
C SER A 111 5.97 -14.13 0.82
N ILE A 112 6.08 -13.74 -0.45
CA ILE A 112 6.31 -14.61 -1.61
C ILE A 112 7.79 -15.03 -1.72
N TYR A 113 8.72 -14.20 -1.22
CA TYR A 113 10.17 -14.40 -1.31
C TYR A 113 10.76 -14.78 0.05
N LYS A 114 10.24 -15.85 0.67
CA LYS A 114 10.59 -16.23 2.05
C LYS A 114 12.07 -16.58 2.22
N GLU A 115 12.70 -17.12 1.17
CA GLU A 115 14.06 -17.64 1.22
C GLU A 115 15.12 -16.56 1.43
N ASN A 116 14.89 -15.32 0.96
CA ASN A 116 15.86 -14.23 1.05
C ASN A 116 15.46 -13.10 1.99
N ILE A 117 14.37 -13.26 2.74
CA ILE A 117 13.83 -12.17 3.57
C ILE A 117 14.81 -11.77 4.69
N PHE A 118 15.49 -12.75 5.28
CA PHE A 118 16.47 -12.55 6.35
C PHE A 118 17.71 -11.82 5.84
N ASP A 119 18.32 -12.31 4.75
CA ASP A 119 19.51 -11.70 4.16
C ASP A 119 19.24 -10.29 3.65
N LEU A 120 18.07 -10.06 3.03
CA LEU A 120 17.68 -8.73 2.58
C LEU A 120 17.49 -7.76 3.75
N PHE A 121 16.93 -8.26 4.86
CA PHE A 121 16.75 -7.47 6.08
C PHE A 121 18.10 -7.09 6.68
N LEU A 122 19.03 -8.03 6.85
CA LEU A 122 20.38 -7.77 7.34
C LEU A 122 21.12 -6.78 6.45
N ASN A 123 21.11 -6.99 5.13
CA ASN A 123 21.73 -6.08 4.19
C ASN A 123 21.16 -4.65 4.30
N ARG A 124 19.85 -4.51 4.47
CA ARG A 124 19.23 -3.19 4.67
C ARG A 124 19.63 -2.56 5.99
N MET A 125 19.67 -3.33 7.07
CA MET A 125 20.12 -2.82 8.37
C MET A 125 21.55 -2.29 8.30
N MET A 126 22.46 -3.05 7.68
CA MET A 126 23.86 -2.67 7.55
C MET A 126 24.08 -1.43 6.67
N ASN A 127 23.26 -1.26 5.63
CA ASN A 127 23.36 -0.13 4.70
C ASN A 127 22.56 1.11 5.14
N THR A 128 21.72 1.01 6.17
CA THR A 128 20.93 2.15 6.65
C THR A 128 21.78 3.01 7.59
N GLN A 129 21.64 4.34 7.49
CA GLN A 129 22.33 5.25 8.41
C GLN A 129 21.92 4.97 9.86
N LYS A 130 22.93 4.87 10.74
CA LYS A 130 22.73 4.63 12.16
C LYS A 130 21.88 5.75 12.77
N ILE A 131 20.80 5.37 13.44
CA ILE A 131 19.96 6.29 14.20
C ILE A 131 20.40 6.20 15.66
N TYR A 132 20.90 7.29 16.20
CA TYR A 132 21.24 7.39 17.62
C TYR A 132 19.98 7.76 18.40
N ILE A 133 19.67 6.98 19.43
CA ILE A 133 18.66 7.37 20.40
C ILE A 133 19.25 8.56 21.16
N LYS A 134 18.65 9.74 21.03
CA LYS A 134 18.94 10.86 21.94
C LYS A 134 18.53 10.38 23.33
N THR A 135 19.51 10.12 24.17
CA THR A 135 19.32 9.85 25.60
C THR A 135 18.46 10.98 26.17
N LEU A 136 17.40 10.61 26.89
CA LEU A 136 16.56 11.54 27.67
C LEU A 136 17.39 12.27 28.72
#